data_AF-A0A6L6E4K9-F1
#
_entry.id   AF-A0A6L6E4K9-F1
#
_cell.length_a   1.000
_cell.length_b   1.000
_cell.length_c   1.000
_cell.angle_alpha   90.00
_cell.angle_beta   90.00
_cell.angle_gamma   90.00
#
_symmetry.space_group_name_H-M   'P 1'
#
loop_
_entity.id
_entity.type
_entity.pdbx_description
1 polymer ?
#
loop_
_entity_poly.entity_id
_entity_poly.type
_entity_poly.pdbx_seq_one_letter_code
_entity_poly.pdbx_strand_id
1 'polypeptide(L)'
;MKVVTGEPAVDDFIAILNASCKHGQDVGLAVSVPKQKLTTYAFPQSDPFVYGQSWNMMTKTTQGYEIGGWFDGDVLCNEAGYANRVVPRGTPPNSNGVTFKYKYVEVKPGTVDWSVLRQSQSFDPVRISFANGFVTMVEYSTTKYRFDISYGPFTKTVKDAYKTSLISSAQQYMYLSPPLWGMTLAKAKVYCKKNGLTVVVGMKDGEDFFPSGPPGGISDPKRMIVNIMSGKIVGVWTM
;
A
#
# COMPACT_ATOMS: atom_id res chain seq x y z
N MET A 1 18.19 9.99 13.44
CA MET A 1 17.10 9.33 14.18
C MET A 1 16.27 10.43 14.83
N LYS A 2 14.95 10.49 14.56
CA LYS A 2 14.07 11.44 15.27
C LYS A 2 13.86 10.85 16.67
N VAL A 3 14.31 11.53 17.72
CA VAL A 3 14.03 11.14 19.11
C VAL A 3 12.55 11.43 19.33
N VAL A 4 11.72 10.39 19.48
CA VAL A 4 10.25 10.53 19.54
C VAL A 4 9.78 10.44 20.98
N THR A 5 10.36 9.51 21.75
CA THR A 5 9.93 9.20 23.12
C THR A 5 10.95 9.62 24.17
N GLY A 6 12.23 9.71 23.79
CA GLY A 6 13.35 9.89 24.73
C GLY A 6 13.80 8.59 25.40
N GLU A 7 13.20 7.45 25.05
CA GLU A 7 13.59 6.11 25.51
C GLU A 7 14.36 5.42 24.35
N PRO A 8 15.71 5.25 24.41
CA PRO A 8 16.51 4.82 23.26
C PRO A 8 16.05 3.52 22.59
N ALA A 9 15.72 2.49 23.38
CA ALA A 9 15.24 1.21 22.84
C ALA A 9 13.90 1.34 22.09
N VAL A 10 13.04 2.26 22.53
CA VAL A 10 11.75 2.52 21.89
C VAL A 10 11.96 3.33 20.61
N ASP A 11 12.82 4.35 20.65
CA ASP A 11 13.14 5.17 19.48
C ASP A 11 13.83 4.35 18.38
N ASP A 12 14.72 3.42 18.75
CA ASP A 12 15.34 2.45 17.84
C ASP A 12 14.29 1.53 17.20
N PHE A 13 13.36 1.00 18.01
CA PHE A 13 12.27 0.17 17.50
C PHE A 13 11.34 0.93 16.55
N ILE A 14 10.98 2.18 16.87
CA ILE A 14 10.19 3.06 15.99
C ILE A 14 10.95 3.32 14.68
N ALA A 15 12.27 3.50 14.74
CA ALA A 15 13.10 3.65 13.54
C ALA A 15 13.06 2.39 12.67
N ILE A 16 13.10 1.19 13.27
CA ILE A 16 12.95 -0.09 12.57
C ILE A 16 11.58 -0.20 11.88
N LEU A 17 10.49 0.13 12.57
CA LEU A 17 9.14 0.13 11.98
C LEU A 17 9.06 1.05 10.75
N ASN A 18 9.56 2.28 10.89
CA ASN A 18 9.56 3.27 9.82
C ASN A 18 10.45 2.83 8.64
N ALA A 19 11.65 2.32 8.91
CA ALA A 19 12.55 1.81 7.87
C ALA A 19 11.93 0.63 7.12
N SER A 20 11.25 -0.27 7.84
CA SER A 20 10.55 -1.42 7.27
C SER A 20 9.41 -1.00 6.37
N CYS A 21 8.54 -0.09 6.83
CA CYS A 21 7.46 0.45 6.01
C CYS A 21 8.00 1.15 4.75
N LYS A 22 9.02 2.00 4.90
CA LYS A 22 9.65 2.71 3.77
C LYS A 22 10.26 1.73 2.75
N HIS A 23 10.93 0.69 3.24
CA HIS A 23 11.52 -0.32 2.37
C HIS A 23 10.44 -1.09 1.60
N GLY A 24 9.34 -1.48 2.25
CA GLY A 24 8.17 -2.08 1.60
C GLY A 24 7.61 -1.19 0.49
N GLN A 25 7.51 0.13 0.71
CA GLN A 25 7.10 1.08 -0.33
C GLN A 25 8.05 1.15 -1.53
N ASP A 26 9.35 0.99 -1.29
CA ASP A 26 10.38 1.10 -2.33
C ASP A 26 10.52 -0.16 -3.18
N VAL A 27 10.47 -1.35 -2.55
CA VAL A 27 10.77 -2.63 -3.24
C VAL A 27 9.58 -3.57 -3.34
N GLY A 28 8.48 -3.26 -2.67
CA GLY A 28 7.29 -4.09 -2.53
C GLY A 28 7.29 -4.89 -1.23
N LEU A 29 6.10 -5.22 -0.75
CA LEU A 29 5.85 -5.95 0.49
C LEU A 29 4.99 -7.19 0.21
N ALA A 30 5.35 -8.32 0.80
CA ALA A 30 4.53 -9.52 0.77
C ALA A 30 4.22 -9.95 2.20
N VAL A 31 2.93 -10.08 2.48
CA VAL A 31 2.39 -10.44 3.78
C VAL A 31 1.68 -11.79 3.65
N SER A 32 2.27 -12.81 4.25
CA SER A 32 1.70 -14.15 4.31
C SER A 32 0.91 -14.33 5.60
N VAL A 33 -0.29 -14.89 5.47
CA VAL A 33 -1.11 -15.35 6.59
C VAL A 33 -1.18 -16.87 6.54
N PRO A 34 -0.32 -17.59 7.28
CA PRO A 34 -0.25 -19.05 7.21
C PRO A 34 -1.59 -19.74 7.50
N LYS A 35 -2.33 -19.25 8.49
CA LYS A 35 -3.63 -19.83 8.91
C LYS A 35 -4.67 -19.80 7.79
N GLN A 36 -4.63 -18.79 6.93
CA GLN A 36 -5.56 -18.63 5.81
C GLN A 36 -4.99 -19.17 4.49
N LYS A 37 -3.73 -19.65 4.47
CA LYS A 37 -3.00 -20.02 3.24
C LYS A 37 -3.07 -18.90 2.19
N LEU A 38 -2.97 -17.67 2.67
CA LEU A 38 -3.17 -16.46 1.89
C LEU A 38 -1.87 -15.66 1.89
N THR A 39 -1.54 -15.06 0.75
CA THR A 39 -0.41 -14.13 0.67
C THR A 39 -0.81 -12.92 -0.13
N THR A 40 -0.68 -11.74 0.47
CA THR A 40 -0.97 -10.47 -0.17
C THR A 40 0.32 -9.76 -0.54
N TYR A 41 0.40 -9.30 -1.78
CA TYR A 41 1.53 -8.58 -2.35
C TYR A 41 1.13 -7.13 -2.59
N ALA A 42 1.88 -6.19 -2.04
CA ALA A 42 1.83 -4.77 -2.36
C ALA A 42 3.05 -4.41 -3.21
N PHE A 43 2.84 -3.61 -4.25
CA PHE A 43 3.88 -3.25 -5.20
C PHE A 43 4.29 -1.77 -5.06
N PRO A 44 5.54 -1.40 -5.42
CA PRO A 44 5.97 -0.01 -5.44
C PRO A 44 5.11 0.84 -6.39
N GLN A 45 4.76 2.06 -5.97
CA GLN A 45 3.98 3.03 -6.75
C GLN A 45 4.63 4.42 -6.72
N SER A 46 4.24 5.29 -7.66
CA SER A 46 4.83 6.63 -7.81
C SER A 46 4.55 7.57 -6.65
N ASP A 47 3.49 7.33 -5.87
CA ASP A 47 3.11 8.19 -4.76
C ASP A 47 2.47 7.42 -3.58
N PRO A 48 2.44 8.03 -2.37
CA PRO A 48 1.92 7.39 -1.16
C PRO A 48 0.41 7.15 -1.17
N PHE A 49 -0.36 7.96 -1.91
CA PHE A 49 -1.81 7.83 -1.97
C PHE A 49 -2.19 6.56 -2.74
N VAL A 50 -1.53 6.31 -3.87
CA VAL A 50 -1.73 5.10 -4.69
C VAL A 50 -1.22 3.85 -3.98
N TYR A 51 -0.15 3.96 -3.16
CA TYR A 51 0.38 2.80 -2.44
C TYR A 51 -0.64 2.16 -1.49
N GLY A 52 -1.46 2.97 -0.80
CA GLY A 52 -2.46 2.52 0.16
C GLY A 52 -3.81 2.09 -0.43
N GLN A 53 -3.98 2.14 -1.75
CA GLN A 53 -5.24 1.72 -2.38
C GLN A 53 -5.32 0.21 -2.57
N SER A 54 -6.51 -0.34 -2.38
CA SER A 54 -6.86 -1.76 -2.54
C SER A 54 -6.45 -2.36 -3.89
N TRP A 55 -6.27 -1.52 -4.91
CA TRP A 55 -5.95 -1.94 -6.27
C TRP A 55 -4.43 -2.12 -6.48
N ASN A 56 -3.60 -1.61 -5.56
CA ASN A 56 -2.15 -1.88 -5.50
C ASN A 56 -1.82 -3.25 -4.87
N MET A 57 -2.85 -4.00 -4.48
CA MET A 57 -2.71 -5.23 -3.73
C MET A 57 -3.21 -6.42 -4.55
N MET A 58 -2.37 -7.44 -4.66
CA MET A 58 -2.74 -8.73 -5.22
C MET A 58 -2.72 -9.78 -4.13
N THR A 59 -3.81 -10.50 -3.95
CA THR A 59 -3.91 -11.57 -2.97
C THR A 59 -3.89 -12.92 -3.68
N LYS A 60 -2.95 -13.78 -3.28
CA LYS A 60 -2.91 -15.19 -3.65
C LYS A 60 -3.78 -15.99 -2.67
N THR A 61 -4.85 -16.58 -3.16
CA THR A 61 -5.76 -17.46 -2.42
C THR A 61 -5.57 -18.91 -2.86
N THR A 62 -6.37 -19.83 -2.32
CA THR A 62 -6.45 -21.21 -2.84
C THR A 62 -7.12 -21.29 -4.22
N GLN A 63 -7.84 -20.25 -4.64
CA GLN A 63 -8.59 -20.20 -5.91
C GLN A 63 -7.83 -19.47 -7.03
N GLY A 64 -6.75 -18.75 -6.71
CA GLY A 64 -5.94 -18.05 -7.69
C GLY A 64 -5.37 -16.73 -7.17
N TYR A 65 -5.21 -15.76 -8.07
CA TYR A 65 -4.78 -14.40 -7.75
C TYR A 65 -5.93 -13.43 -8.00
N GLU A 66 -6.25 -12.64 -6.98
CA GLU A 66 -7.34 -11.67 -6.99
C GLU A 66 -6.78 -10.28 -6.68
N ILE A 67 -7.31 -9.25 -7.36
CA ILE A 67 -7.14 -7.86 -6.91
C ILE A 67 -8.15 -7.65 -5.79
N GLY A 68 -7.66 -7.33 -4.61
CA GLY A 68 -8.49 -7.24 -3.42
C GLY A 68 -7.86 -6.33 -2.40
N GLY A 69 -8.68 -5.45 -1.84
CA GLY A 69 -8.29 -4.59 -0.74
C GLY A 69 -8.37 -5.32 0.58
N TRP A 70 -7.29 -5.28 1.33
CA TRP A 70 -7.44 -5.11 2.76
C TRP A 70 -7.44 -3.61 3.03
N PHE A 71 -8.49 -3.09 3.68
CA PHE A 71 -8.53 -1.69 4.13
C PHE A 71 -7.40 -1.38 5.13
N ASP A 72 -6.79 -2.41 5.72
CA ASP A 72 -5.61 -2.35 6.60
C ASP A 72 -4.32 -2.85 5.91
N GLY A 73 -4.28 -2.78 4.57
CA GLY A 73 -3.45 -3.56 3.65
C GLY A 73 -1.92 -3.52 3.76
N ASP A 74 -1.40 -2.82 4.74
CA ASP A 74 0.00 -2.90 5.14
C ASP A 74 0.05 -2.86 6.68
N VAL A 75 -0.17 -4.03 7.31
CA VAL A 75 -0.14 -4.18 8.77
C VAL A 75 1.13 -3.54 9.37
N LEU A 76 2.24 -3.59 8.64
CA LEU A 76 3.50 -3.00 9.03
C LEU A 76 3.47 -1.47 8.96
N CYS A 77 3.05 -0.89 7.83
CA CYS A 77 2.93 0.57 7.71
C CYS A 77 1.85 1.16 8.63
N ASN A 78 0.83 0.39 8.98
CA ASN A 78 -0.14 0.77 10.00
C ASN A 78 0.54 0.89 11.37
N GLU A 79 1.31 -0.13 11.79
CA GLU A 79 2.07 -0.07 13.04
C GLU A 79 3.10 1.07 13.03
N ALA A 80 3.79 1.32 11.91
CA ALA A 80 4.66 2.48 11.75
C ALA A 80 3.89 3.81 11.88
N GLY A 81 2.71 3.90 11.27
CA GLY A 81 1.81 5.05 11.37
C GLY A 81 1.36 5.32 12.80
N TYR A 82 1.07 4.28 13.59
CA TYR A 82 0.76 4.41 15.01
C TYR A 82 1.97 4.79 15.85
N ALA A 83 3.13 4.19 15.57
CA ALA A 83 4.40 4.54 16.21
C ALA A 83 4.76 6.02 15.99
N ASN A 84 4.44 6.59 14.83
CA ASN A 84 4.68 8.01 14.56
C ASN A 84 3.76 8.98 15.33
N ARG A 85 2.75 8.47 16.04
CA ARG A 85 1.84 9.27 16.88
C ARG A 85 2.24 9.27 18.34
N VAL A 86 3.20 8.44 18.75
CA VAL A 86 3.64 8.39 20.15
C VAL A 86 4.36 9.68 20.53
N VAL A 87 4.29 10.00 21.82
CA VAL A 87 4.89 11.20 22.40
C VAL A 87 5.68 10.82 23.66
N PRO A 88 6.62 11.66 24.13
CA PRO A 88 7.35 11.41 25.36
C PRO A 88 6.42 11.15 26.55
N ARG A 89 6.85 10.31 27.49
CA ARG A 89 6.07 10.02 28.70
C ARG A 89 5.86 11.32 29.50
N GLY A 90 4.61 11.56 29.91
CA GLY A 90 4.24 12.78 30.65
C GLY A 90 3.83 13.96 29.76
N THR A 91 3.82 13.80 28.43
CA THR A 91 3.28 14.82 27.52
C THR A 91 1.81 15.09 27.84
N PRO A 92 1.41 16.36 28.03
CA PRO A 92 0.02 16.70 28.30
C PRO A 92 -0.88 16.35 27.10
N PRO A 93 -2.20 16.16 27.31
CA PRO A 93 -3.14 15.95 26.21
C PRO A 93 -3.11 17.11 25.21
N ASN A 94 -3.34 16.81 23.93
CA ASN A 94 -3.52 17.85 22.91
C ASN A 94 -4.83 18.62 23.11
N SER A 95 -5.12 19.59 22.24
CA SER A 95 -6.34 20.41 22.28
C SER A 95 -7.66 19.61 22.26
N ASN A 96 -7.62 18.35 21.85
CA ASN A 96 -8.76 17.43 21.82
C ASN A 96 -8.80 16.47 23.01
N GLY A 97 -7.95 16.66 24.03
CA GLY A 97 -7.88 15.80 25.22
C GLY A 97 -7.20 14.44 24.97
N VAL A 98 -6.51 14.26 23.84
CA VAL A 98 -5.90 12.99 23.45
C VAL A 98 -4.42 12.94 23.85
N THR A 99 -4.01 11.84 24.49
CA THR A 99 -2.60 11.48 24.71
C THR A 99 -2.33 10.10 24.12
N PHE A 100 -1.36 10.01 23.21
CA PHE A 100 -0.90 8.74 22.65
C PHE A 100 0.08 8.06 23.61
N LYS A 101 -0.46 7.23 24.52
CA LYS A 101 0.37 6.39 25.38
C LYS A 101 0.83 5.17 24.59
N TYR A 102 1.98 4.61 24.92
CA TYR A 102 2.45 3.35 24.35
C TYR A 102 2.91 2.39 25.45
N LYS A 103 3.01 1.11 25.12
CA LYS A 103 3.68 0.09 25.93
C LYS A 103 4.63 -0.68 25.03
N TYR A 104 5.87 -0.76 25.47
CA TYR A 104 6.96 -1.49 24.84
C TYR A 104 7.50 -2.50 25.85
N VAL A 105 7.59 -3.77 25.46
CA VAL A 105 8.20 -4.83 26.28
C VAL A 105 9.07 -5.69 25.36
N GLU A 106 10.37 -5.72 25.60
CA GLU A 106 11.24 -6.67 24.92
C GLU A 106 11.00 -8.08 25.47
N VAL A 107 10.61 -9.00 24.59
CA VAL A 107 10.37 -10.41 24.95
C VAL A 107 11.67 -11.20 24.87
N LYS A 108 12.48 -10.90 23.85
CA LYS A 108 13.83 -11.41 23.59
C LYS A 108 14.48 -10.53 22.51
N PRO A 109 15.80 -10.64 22.27
CA PRO A 109 16.46 -9.89 21.20
C PRO A 109 15.73 -10.06 19.85
N GLY A 110 15.38 -8.94 19.23
CA GLY A 110 14.65 -8.93 17.96
C GLY A 110 13.16 -9.27 18.05
N THR A 111 12.56 -9.29 19.24
CA THR A 111 11.11 -9.54 19.41
C THR A 111 10.54 -8.72 20.57
N VAL A 112 9.49 -7.94 20.29
CA VAL A 112 8.88 -7.03 21.25
C VAL A 112 7.35 -7.18 21.25
N ASP A 113 6.74 -6.99 22.42
CA ASP A 113 5.31 -6.73 22.53
C ASP A 113 5.10 -5.21 22.53
N TRP A 114 4.36 -4.74 21.53
CA TRP A 114 4.13 -3.34 21.24
C TRP A 114 2.64 -3.00 21.28
N SER A 115 2.29 -1.84 21.82
CA SER A 115 0.94 -1.29 21.70
C SER A 115 0.94 0.22 21.83
N VAL A 116 0.05 0.87 21.09
CA VAL A 116 -0.24 2.31 21.22
C VAL A 116 -1.69 2.47 21.67
N LEU A 117 -1.90 3.08 22.83
CA LEU A 117 -3.19 3.33 23.44
C LEU A 117 -4.01 4.31 22.58
N ARG A 118 -5.12 3.81 22.06
CA ARG A 118 -6.19 4.60 21.44
C ARG A 118 -7.23 4.87 22.54
N GLN A 119 -7.68 6.11 22.71
CA GLN A 119 -8.75 6.40 23.69
C GLN A 119 -10.10 5.72 23.34
N SER A 120 -10.23 5.09 22.17
CA SER A 120 -11.33 4.17 21.83
C SER A 120 -10.83 2.72 21.78
N GLN A 121 -11.43 1.88 22.62
CA GLN A 121 -11.09 0.47 22.89
C GLN A 121 -10.84 -0.36 21.62
N SER A 122 -9.57 -0.61 21.33
CA SER A 122 -9.11 -1.79 20.59
C SER A 122 -7.64 -1.99 20.98
N PHE A 123 -7.46 -2.80 22.03
CA PHE A 123 -6.15 -3.22 22.55
C PHE A 123 -5.85 -4.62 22.05
N ASP A 124 -5.31 -4.73 20.85
CA ASP A 124 -4.50 -5.92 20.57
C ASP A 124 -3.05 -5.50 20.70
N PRO A 125 -2.36 -5.83 21.81
CA PRO A 125 -0.92 -5.77 21.81
C PRO A 125 -0.42 -6.65 20.66
N VAL A 126 0.44 -6.09 19.82
CA VAL A 126 1.03 -6.81 18.69
C VAL A 126 2.42 -7.29 19.10
N ARG A 127 2.69 -8.56 18.85
CA ARG A 127 4.05 -9.08 18.94
C ARG A 127 4.74 -8.86 17.61
N ILE A 128 5.86 -8.17 17.64
CA ILE A 128 6.63 -7.81 16.45
C ILE A 128 8.00 -8.44 16.54
N SER A 129 8.37 -9.20 15.51
CA SER A 129 9.74 -9.70 15.35
C SER A 129 10.43 -8.95 14.23
N PHE A 130 11.72 -8.70 14.40
CA PHE A 130 12.56 -8.04 13.41
C PHE A 130 13.96 -8.68 13.38
N ALA A 131 14.57 -8.66 12.19
CA ALA A 131 15.92 -9.14 11.94
C ALA A 131 16.57 -8.25 10.89
N ASN A 132 17.89 -8.03 11.02
CA ASN A 132 18.66 -7.18 10.09
C ASN A 132 18.06 -5.77 9.90
N GLY A 133 17.49 -5.20 10.95
CA GLY A 133 16.86 -3.86 10.91
C GLY A 133 15.47 -3.81 10.26
N PHE A 134 14.88 -4.97 9.92
CA PHE A 134 13.56 -5.03 9.28
C PHE A 134 12.59 -5.94 10.01
N VAL A 135 11.32 -5.54 10.06
CA VAL A 135 10.24 -6.36 10.61
C VAL A 135 10.03 -7.58 9.73
N THR A 136 9.96 -8.75 10.35
CA THR A 136 9.74 -10.05 9.71
C THR A 136 8.41 -10.67 10.10
N MET A 137 7.79 -10.22 11.20
CA MET A 137 6.53 -10.79 11.69
C MET A 137 5.75 -9.78 12.53
N VAL A 138 4.43 -9.78 12.36
CA VAL A 138 3.46 -9.11 13.24
C VAL A 138 2.40 -10.14 13.67
N GLU A 139 2.17 -10.31 14.96
CA GLU A 139 1.13 -11.19 15.50
C GLU A 139 0.22 -10.43 16.45
N TYR A 140 -1.08 -10.48 16.20
CA TYR A 140 -2.08 -9.91 17.09
C TYR A 140 -2.26 -10.85 18.29
N SER A 141 -1.94 -10.37 19.50
CA SER A 141 -1.86 -11.23 20.68
C SER A 141 -3.19 -11.86 21.07
N THR A 142 -4.32 -11.22 20.78
CA THR A 142 -5.66 -11.71 21.15
C THR A 142 -6.17 -12.72 20.13
N THR A 143 -6.15 -12.36 18.85
CA THR A 143 -6.65 -13.24 17.77
C THR A 143 -5.67 -14.34 17.39
N LYS A 144 -4.40 -14.23 17.81
CA LYS A 144 -3.27 -15.06 17.36
C LYS A 144 -3.14 -15.09 15.84
N TYR A 145 -3.56 -14.00 15.21
CA TYR A 145 -3.44 -13.84 13.77
C TYR A 145 -2.04 -13.33 13.46
N ARG A 146 -1.28 -14.16 12.75
CA ARG A 146 0.14 -13.92 12.42
C ARG A 146 0.29 -13.55 10.96
N PHE A 147 1.07 -12.50 10.75
CA PHE A 147 1.48 -11.96 9.47
C PHE A 147 2.99 -12.14 9.33
N ASP A 148 3.41 -12.98 8.39
CA ASP A 148 4.82 -13.14 8.03
C ASP A 148 5.17 -12.18 6.89
N ILE A 149 6.18 -11.35 7.13
CA ILE A 149 6.55 -10.24 6.24
C ILE A 149 7.81 -10.58 5.46
N SER A 150 7.75 -10.33 4.16
CA SER A 150 8.89 -10.40 3.26
C SER A 150 8.90 -9.19 2.32
N TYR A 151 10.09 -8.82 1.85
CA TYR A 151 10.30 -7.66 0.99
C TYR A 151 10.72 -8.12 -0.40
N GLY A 152 10.43 -7.28 -1.39
CA GLY A 152 10.88 -7.51 -2.75
C GLY A 152 12.40 -7.36 -2.95
N PRO A 153 12.86 -7.41 -4.21
CA PRO A 153 12.05 -7.49 -5.43
C PRO A 153 11.40 -8.87 -5.63
N PHE A 154 10.13 -8.91 -6.01
CA PHE A 154 9.44 -10.16 -6.31
C PHE A 154 9.84 -10.77 -7.65
N THR A 155 9.66 -12.09 -7.76
CA THR A 155 9.99 -12.86 -8.97
C THR A 155 9.14 -12.43 -10.17
N LYS A 156 9.62 -12.74 -11.38
CA LYS A 156 8.89 -12.48 -12.63
C LYS A 156 7.49 -13.09 -12.60
N THR A 157 7.34 -14.30 -12.05
CA THR A 157 6.06 -15.00 -11.93
C THR A 157 5.03 -14.19 -11.14
N VAL A 158 5.43 -13.61 -9.99
CA VAL A 158 4.52 -12.78 -9.17
C VAL A 158 4.16 -11.48 -9.91
N LYS A 159 5.14 -10.86 -10.59
CA LYS A 159 4.92 -9.64 -11.38
C LYS A 159 3.99 -9.88 -12.58
N ASP A 160 4.15 -11.00 -13.27
CA ASP A 160 3.29 -11.40 -14.40
C ASP A 160 1.87 -11.71 -13.91
N ALA A 161 1.73 -12.40 -12.78
CA ALA A 161 0.43 -12.66 -12.15
C ALA A 161 -0.28 -11.34 -11.79
N TYR A 162 0.44 -10.39 -11.18
CA TYR A 162 -0.12 -9.08 -10.85
C TYR A 162 -0.62 -8.33 -12.08
N LYS A 163 0.19 -8.29 -13.14
CA LYS A 163 -0.22 -7.68 -14.41
C LYS A 163 -1.48 -8.34 -14.98
N THR A 164 -1.57 -9.67 -14.89
CA THR A 164 -2.70 -10.45 -15.39
C THR A 164 -3.97 -10.16 -14.58
N SER A 165 -3.88 -10.19 -13.25
CA SER A 165 -5.00 -9.87 -12.36
C SER A 165 -5.49 -8.43 -12.56
N LEU A 166 -4.59 -7.46 -12.73
CA LEU A 166 -5.00 -6.08 -13.04
C LEU A 166 -5.76 -5.98 -14.37
N ILE A 167 -5.32 -6.69 -15.41
CA ILE A 167 -6.04 -6.69 -16.70
C ILE A 167 -7.42 -7.34 -16.54
N SER A 168 -7.50 -8.48 -15.85
CA SER A 168 -8.77 -9.18 -15.60
C SER A 168 -9.75 -8.36 -14.77
N SER A 169 -9.25 -7.52 -13.87
CA SER A 169 -10.06 -6.61 -13.04
C SER A 169 -10.30 -5.24 -13.67
N ALA A 170 -9.92 -5.03 -14.95
CA ALA A 170 -9.98 -3.73 -15.62
C ALA A 170 -9.21 -2.59 -14.92
N GLN A 171 -8.15 -2.93 -14.18
CA GLN A 171 -7.28 -2.03 -13.40
C GLN A 171 -5.88 -1.86 -14.01
N GLN A 172 -5.68 -2.26 -15.27
CA GLN A 172 -4.40 -2.19 -15.98
C GLN A 172 -3.81 -0.78 -16.09
N TYR A 173 -4.61 0.27 -15.90
CA TYR A 173 -4.10 1.63 -15.87
C TYR A 173 -3.07 1.86 -14.76
N MET A 174 -3.10 1.10 -13.66
CA MET A 174 -2.15 1.30 -12.56
C MET A 174 -0.69 1.10 -12.98
N TYR A 175 -0.40 0.10 -13.82
CA TYR A 175 0.98 -0.11 -14.31
C TYR A 175 1.27 0.63 -15.63
N LEU A 176 0.23 1.12 -16.32
CA LEU A 176 0.36 1.86 -17.58
C LEU A 176 0.36 3.38 -17.39
N SER A 177 -0.06 3.90 -16.23
CA SER A 177 -0.07 5.33 -15.94
C SER A 177 1.34 5.93 -15.96
N PRO A 178 2.35 5.36 -15.25
CA PRO A 178 3.70 5.93 -15.26
C PRO A 178 4.30 6.12 -16.66
N PRO A 179 4.26 5.14 -17.59
CA PRO A 179 4.77 5.36 -18.93
C PRO A 179 3.92 6.31 -19.77
N LEU A 180 2.63 6.51 -19.48
CA LEU A 180 1.75 7.40 -20.24
C LEU A 180 1.78 8.87 -19.78
N TRP A 181 2.12 9.11 -18.51
CA TRP A 181 2.15 10.47 -17.94
C TRP A 181 3.14 11.37 -18.69
N GLY A 182 2.71 12.57 -19.05
CA GLY A 182 3.54 13.56 -19.74
C GLY A 182 3.64 13.35 -21.25
N MET A 183 3.13 12.23 -21.77
CA MET A 183 3.00 12.02 -23.21
C MET A 183 1.92 12.91 -23.82
N THR A 184 2.10 13.29 -25.08
CA THR A 184 1.03 13.82 -25.92
C THR A 184 0.05 12.70 -26.28
N LEU A 185 -1.21 13.03 -26.58
CA LEU A 185 -2.21 12.05 -27.05
C LEU A 185 -1.73 11.19 -28.23
N ALA A 186 -1.00 11.77 -29.19
CA ALA A 186 -0.47 11.05 -30.34
C ALA A 186 0.52 9.93 -29.92
N LYS A 187 1.48 10.26 -29.05
CA LYS A 187 2.44 9.30 -28.48
C LYS A 187 1.73 8.21 -27.67
N ALA A 188 0.74 8.57 -26.87
CA ALA A 188 -0.04 7.60 -26.10
C ALA A 188 -0.83 6.64 -27.00
N LYS A 189 -1.47 7.14 -28.06
CA LYS A 189 -2.16 6.29 -29.05
C LYS A 189 -1.22 5.26 -29.67
N VAL A 190 0.00 5.66 -30.04
CA VAL A 190 1.02 4.75 -30.59
C VAL A 190 1.46 3.71 -29.54
N TYR A 191 1.75 4.16 -28.31
CA TYR A 191 2.18 3.29 -27.21
C TYR A 191 1.10 2.25 -26.86
N CYS A 192 -0.14 2.68 -26.66
CA CYS A 192 -1.26 1.81 -26.34
C CYS A 192 -1.57 0.84 -27.49
N LYS A 193 -1.58 1.29 -28.75
CA LYS A 193 -1.79 0.41 -29.90
C LYS A 193 -0.75 -0.71 -29.97
N LYS A 194 0.53 -0.40 -29.71
CA LYS A 194 1.62 -1.39 -29.62
C LYS A 194 1.35 -2.46 -28.53
N ASN A 195 0.61 -2.10 -27.49
CA ASN A 195 0.25 -2.99 -26.38
C ASN A 195 -1.17 -3.59 -26.52
N GLY A 196 -1.80 -3.49 -27.70
CA GLY A 196 -3.14 -4.05 -27.92
C GLY A 196 -4.28 -3.27 -27.25
N LEU A 197 -4.03 -2.00 -26.92
CA LEU A 197 -4.94 -1.11 -26.20
C LEU A 197 -5.44 0.03 -27.11
N THR A 198 -6.58 0.58 -26.75
CA THR A 198 -7.14 1.80 -27.35
C THR A 198 -7.04 2.96 -26.37
N VAL A 199 -7.04 4.19 -26.88
CA VAL A 199 -6.97 5.42 -26.07
C VAL A 199 -8.11 6.34 -26.46
N VAL A 200 -8.87 6.78 -25.47
CA VAL A 200 -9.91 7.81 -25.60
C VAL A 200 -9.62 8.94 -24.62
N VAL A 201 -10.05 10.15 -24.97
CA VAL A 201 -9.90 11.32 -24.09
C VAL A 201 -11.09 11.37 -23.16
N GLY A 202 -10.85 11.34 -21.85
CA GLY A 202 -11.88 11.49 -20.81
C GLY A 202 -12.05 12.93 -20.35
N MET A 203 -10.95 13.69 -20.33
CA MET A 203 -10.96 15.12 -20.02
C MET A 203 -9.86 15.82 -20.82
N LYS A 204 -10.11 17.04 -21.29
CA LYS A 204 -9.10 17.89 -21.93
C LYS A 204 -9.25 19.33 -21.48
N ASP A 205 -8.20 19.88 -20.87
CA ASP A 205 -8.11 21.28 -20.44
C ASP A 205 -9.32 21.73 -19.59
N GLY A 206 -9.80 20.82 -18.73
CA GLY A 206 -10.96 21.02 -17.84
C GLY A 206 -12.33 20.67 -18.44
N GLU A 207 -12.39 20.29 -19.71
CA GLU A 207 -13.63 19.85 -20.38
C GLU A 207 -13.74 18.32 -20.34
N ASP A 208 -14.88 17.81 -19.86
CA ASP A 208 -15.15 16.37 -19.79
C ASP A 208 -15.67 15.81 -21.12
N PHE A 209 -15.10 14.69 -21.54
CA PHE A 209 -15.46 13.94 -22.73
C PHE A 209 -15.84 12.54 -22.29
N PHE A 210 -17.14 12.25 -22.20
CA PHE A 210 -17.62 10.92 -21.81
C PHE A 210 -17.56 9.96 -23.01
N PRO A 211 -16.53 9.10 -23.12
CA PRO A 211 -16.36 8.26 -24.29
C PRO A 211 -17.24 7.03 -24.07
N SER A 212 -18.44 7.06 -24.66
CA SER A 212 -19.50 6.03 -24.65
C SER A 212 -20.39 5.94 -23.41
N GLY A 213 -21.07 7.04 -23.09
CA GLY A 213 -22.23 7.04 -22.18
C GLY A 213 -21.96 7.69 -20.81
N PRO A 214 -23.01 7.84 -19.97
CA PRO A 214 -22.86 8.40 -18.63
C PRO A 214 -21.85 7.61 -17.78
N PRO A 215 -21.32 8.20 -16.69
CA PRO A 215 -20.45 7.49 -15.75
C PRO A 215 -21.09 6.14 -15.35
N GLY A 216 -20.45 5.02 -15.71
CA GLY A 216 -21.00 3.67 -15.50
C GLY A 216 -21.25 2.83 -16.77
N GLY A 217 -20.69 3.20 -17.93
CA GLY A 217 -20.72 2.37 -19.13
C GLY A 217 -20.04 0.99 -18.96
N ILE A 218 -20.19 0.10 -19.95
CA ILE A 218 -19.60 -1.26 -19.88
C ILE A 218 -18.08 -1.17 -19.76
N SER A 219 -17.54 -1.83 -18.73
CA SER A 219 -16.11 -1.91 -18.47
C SER A 219 -15.37 -2.53 -19.66
N ASP A 220 -14.34 -1.84 -20.17
CA ASP A 220 -13.50 -2.30 -21.28
C ASP A 220 -12.02 -2.27 -20.86
N PRO A 221 -11.45 -3.42 -20.43
CA PRO A 221 -10.06 -3.50 -19.99
C PRO A 221 -9.05 -3.23 -21.12
N LYS A 222 -9.50 -3.06 -22.38
CA LYS A 222 -8.62 -2.68 -23.49
C LYS A 222 -8.67 -1.19 -23.80
N ARG A 223 -9.49 -0.41 -23.09
CA ARG A 223 -9.66 1.03 -23.32
C ARG A 223 -9.02 1.85 -22.20
N MET A 224 -8.01 2.61 -22.56
CA MET A 224 -7.38 3.60 -21.68
C MET A 224 -8.10 4.94 -21.84
N ILE A 225 -8.60 5.49 -20.75
CA ILE A 225 -9.17 6.83 -20.72
C ILE A 225 -8.11 7.78 -20.16
N VAL A 226 -7.78 8.83 -20.91
CA VAL A 226 -6.72 9.77 -20.54
C VAL A 226 -7.26 11.17 -20.29
N ASN A 227 -6.71 11.83 -19.27
CA ASN A 227 -6.96 13.23 -18.95
C ASN A 227 -5.78 14.05 -19.48
N ILE A 228 -6.07 15.11 -20.21
CA ILE A 228 -5.09 15.97 -20.87
C ILE A 228 -5.17 17.37 -20.27
N MET A 229 -4.02 17.91 -19.86
CA MET A 229 -3.86 19.33 -19.52
C MET A 229 -2.66 19.89 -20.26
N SER A 230 -2.82 21.06 -20.90
CA SER A 230 -1.77 21.73 -21.65
C SER A 230 -1.10 20.80 -22.69
N GLY A 231 -1.91 20.01 -23.39
CA GLY A 231 -1.45 19.08 -24.43
C GLY A 231 -0.73 17.81 -23.94
N LYS A 232 -0.64 17.60 -22.62
CA LYS A 232 0.02 16.42 -22.02
C LYS A 232 -0.94 15.63 -21.16
N ILE A 233 -0.73 14.31 -21.11
CA ILE A 233 -1.47 13.42 -20.22
C ILE A 233 -1.06 13.68 -18.78
N VAL A 234 -2.05 13.81 -17.92
CA VAL A 234 -1.91 14.05 -16.46
C VAL A 234 -2.69 13.06 -15.61
N GLY A 235 -3.51 12.21 -16.24
CA GLY A 235 -4.26 11.17 -15.57
C GLY A 235 -4.63 10.06 -16.55
N VAL A 236 -4.70 8.84 -16.06
CA VAL A 236 -5.08 7.67 -16.84
C VAL A 236 -5.95 6.79 -15.96
N TRP A 237 -7.06 6.30 -16.51
CA TRP A 237 -8.01 5.45 -15.83
C TRP A 237 -8.74 4.57 -16.85
N THR A 238 -9.58 3.66 -16.36
CA THR A 238 -10.38 2.71 -17.13
C THR A 238 -11.78 2.66 -16.54
N MET A 239 -12.79 2.36 -17.36
CA MET A 239 -14.09 1.88 -16.87
C MET A 239 -14.12 0.38 -16.97
#